data_AF-A0A922NR04-F1
#
_entry.id   AF-A0A922NR04-F1
#
_cell.length_a   1.000
_cell.length_b   1.000
_cell.length_c   1.000
_cell.angle_alpha   90.00
_cell.angle_beta   90.00
_cell.angle_gamma   90.00
#
_symmetry.space_group_name_H-M   'P 1'
#
loop_
_entity.id
_entity.type
_entity.pdbx_description
1 polymer ?
#
loop_
_entity_poly.entity_id
_entity_poly.type
_entity_poly.pdbx_seq_one_letter_code
_entity_poly.pdbx_strand_id
1 'polypeptide(L)'
;MFRATSRLLACRVTFFTRTPCGLCDTAKAVVQNVKSKRPLEYHEINVMEPGQEKWKCLYEFDTPVIHIDKAGSGETTESSLKLMHRLKEEDVMKLMDQAEGS
;
A
#
# COMPACT_ATOMS: atom_id res chain seq x y z
N MET A 1 17.66 -18.01 3.73
CA MET A 1 16.55 -17.03 3.76
C MET A 1 15.84 -17.13 2.43
N PHE A 2 14.60 -17.63 2.42
CA PHE A 2 13.82 -17.78 1.19
C PHE A 2 13.41 -16.39 0.70
N ARG A 3 14.19 -15.83 -0.25
CA ARG A 3 13.63 -14.84 -1.17
C ARG A 3 12.60 -15.58 -2.00
N ALA A 4 11.35 -15.60 -1.53
CA ALA A 4 10.22 -15.90 -2.39
C ALA A 4 10.43 -15.04 -3.63
N THR A 5 10.67 -15.69 -4.76
CA THR A 5 11.07 -15.04 -6.00
C THR A 5 10.09 -13.92 -6.29
N SER A 6 10.57 -12.67 -6.22
CA SER A 6 9.87 -11.45 -6.64
C SER A 6 9.31 -11.51 -8.08
N ARG A 7 9.53 -12.62 -8.80
CA ARG A 7 9.00 -12.94 -10.12
C ARG A 7 7.55 -13.45 -10.09
N LEU A 8 7.01 -13.84 -8.93
CA LEU A 8 5.61 -14.28 -8.79
C LEU A 8 4.69 -13.18 -8.24
N LEU A 9 5.24 -12.20 -7.52
CA LEU A 9 4.52 -11.03 -7.06
C LEU A 9 4.76 -9.95 -8.10
N ALA A 10 3.70 -9.36 -8.64
CA ALA A 10 3.83 -8.38 -9.72
C ALA A 10 3.77 -6.93 -9.19
N CYS A 11 3.14 -6.72 -8.03
CA CYS A 11 3.11 -5.44 -7.33
C CYS A 11 3.48 -5.55 -5.85
N ARG A 12 3.89 -4.42 -5.28
CA ARG A 12 3.96 -4.15 -3.86
C ARG A 12 2.93 -3.08 -3.48
N VAL A 13 2.16 -3.33 -2.45
CA VAL A 13 1.23 -2.39 -1.83
C VAL A 13 1.76 -1.97 -0.47
N THR A 14 1.99 -0.68 -0.27
CA THR A 14 2.36 -0.09 1.02
C THR A 14 1.16 0.64 1.59
N PHE A 15 0.65 0.19 2.73
CA PHE A 15 -0.51 0.76 3.41
C PHE A 15 -0.08 1.66 4.56
N PHE A 16 -0.40 2.95 4.46
CA PHE A 16 -0.17 3.95 5.48
C PHE A 16 -1.39 4.09 6.37
N THR A 17 -1.19 3.82 7.66
CA THR A 17 -2.21 3.80 8.69
C THR A 17 -1.80 4.66 9.89
N ARG A 18 -2.74 4.90 10.81
CA ARG A 18 -2.47 5.50 12.12
C ARG A 18 -3.40 4.94 13.18
N THR A 19 -3.05 5.11 14.45
CA THR A 19 -3.93 4.74 15.57
C THR A 19 -4.20 5.97 16.45
N PRO A 20 -5.48 6.27 16.79
CA PRO A 20 -6.72 5.62 16.31
C PRO A 20 -7.14 6.10 14.91
N CYS A 21 -7.71 5.21 14.08
CA CYS A 21 -8.21 5.54 12.74
C CYS A 21 -9.42 4.67 12.35
N GLY A 22 -10.63 5.24 12.38
CA GLY A 22 -11.86 4.50 12.08
C GLY A 22 -12.00 4.06 10.60
N LEU A 23 -11.32 4.72 9.66
CA LEU A 23 -11.36 4.37 8.24
C LEU A 23 -10.30 3.32 7.85
N CYS A 24 -9.26 3.16 8.67
CA CYS A 24 -8.11 2.32 8.36
C CYS A 24 -8.46 0.82 8.41
N ASP A 25 -9.40 0.40 9.26
CA ASP A 25 -9.83 -1.00 9.34
C ASP A 25 -10.52 -1.45 8.04
N THR A 26 -11.42 -0.63 7.51
CA THR A 26 -12.09 -0.87 6.22
C THR A 26 -11.08 -0.92 5.08
N ALA A 27 -10.14 0.04 5.04
CA ALA A 27 -9.08 0.08 4.04
C ALA A 27 -8.20 -1.17 4.09
N LYS A 28 -7.83 -1.61 5.30
CA LYS A 28 -7.05 -2.84 5.50
C LYS A 28 -7.79 -4.06 4.99
N ALA A 29 -9.08 -4.19 5.27
CA ALA A 29 -9.91 -5.29 4.77
C ALA A 29 -9.93 -5.33 3.22
N VAL A 30 -10.08 -4.17 2.57
CA VAL A 30 -10.03 -4.07 1.11
C VAL A 30 -8.69 -4.57 0.56
N VAL A 31 -7.56 -4.17 1.14
CA VAL A 31 -6.24 -4.62 0.66
C VAL A 31 -6.02 -6.12 0.90
N GLN A 32 -6.48 -6.66 2.04
CA GLN A 32 -6.40 -8.10 2.29
C GLN A 32 -7.27 -8.90 1.31
N ASN A 33 -8.47 -8.41 0.97
CA ASN A 33 -9.33 -9.03 -0.04
C ASN A 33 -8.64 -9.04 -1.42
N VAL A 34 -8.03 -7.94 -1.83
CA VAL A 34 -7.27 -7.87 -3.09
C VAL A 34 -6.09 -8.85 -3.07
N LYS A 35 -5.32 -8.90 -1.98
CA LYS A 35 -4.21 -9.84 -1.79
C LYS A 35 -4.66 -11.31 -1.88
N SER A 36 -5.87 -11.62 -1.43
CA SER A 36 -6.43 -12.98 -1.53
C SER A 36 -6.75 -13.39 -2.97
N LYS A 37 -7.07 -12.41 -3.83
CA LYS A 37 -7.41 -12.61 -5.24
C LYS A 37 -6.18 -12.58 -6.15
N ARG A 38 -5.18 -11.76 -5.82
CA ARG A 38 -3.95 -11.57 -6.60
C ARG A 38 -2.74 -11.50 -5.68
N PRO A 39 -1.72 -12.37 -5.89
CA PRO A 39 -0.48 -12.29 -5.14
C PRO A 39 0.19 -10.92 -5.27
N LEU A 40 0.41 -10.26 -4.13
CA LEU A 40 1.13 -9.00 -4.01
C LEU A 40 1.97 -8.97 -2.74
N GLU A 41 3.01 -8.15 -2.76
CA GLU A 41 3.80 -7.85 -1.57
C GLU A 41 3.06 -6.80 -0.73
N TYR A 42 2.78 -7.08 0.54
CA TYR A 42 2.02 -6.17 1.42
C TYR A 42 2.91 -5.63 2.52
N HIS A 43 3.00 -4.31 2.63
CA HIS A 43 3.69 -3.59 3.69
C HIS A 43 2.69 -2.67 4.40
N GLU A 44 2.83 -2.55 5.72
CA GLU A 44 1.99 -1.68 6.54
C GLU A 44 2.92 -0.76 7.33
N ILE A 45 2.66 0.55 7.26
CA ILE A 45 3.43 1.59 7.94
C ILE A 45 2.46 2.39 8.78
N ASN A 46 2.68 2.40 10.09
CA ASN A 46 1.98 3.32 10.98
C ASN A 46 2.74 4.64 10.98
N VAL A 47 2.14 5.68 10.41
CA VAL A 47 2.80 6.99 10.24
C VAL A 47 3.06 7.70 11.57
N MET A 48 2.48 7.22 12.68
CA MET A 48 2.72 7.76 14.01
C MET A 48 3.91 7.10 14.73
N GLU A 49 4.50 6.05 14.16
CA GLU A 49 5.65 5.38 14.77
C GLU A 49 6.95 6.20 14.63
N PRO A 50 7.88 6.11 15.61
CA PRO A 50 9.18 6.74 15.51
C PRO A 50 9.95 6.25 14.26
N GLY A 51 10.64 7.15 13.56
CA GLY A 51 11.35 6.83 12.31
C GLY A 51 10.49 6.95 11.05
N GLN A 52 9.21 7.31 11.18
CA GLN A 52 8.29 7.56 10.05
C GLN A 52 8.00 9.05 9.86
N GLU A 53 8.89 9.95 10.30
CA GLU A 53 8.68 11.41 10.31
C GLU A 53 8.31 11.95 8.92
N LYS A 54 8.94 11.39 7.88
CA LYS A 54 8.62 11.71 6.48
C LYS A 54 7.15 11.43 6.17
N TRP A 55 6.67 10.22 6.46
CA TRP A 55 5.30 9.81 6.18
C TRP A 55 4.28 10.44 7.12
N LYS A 56 4.68 10.71 8.36
CA LYS A 56 3.89 11.49 9.31
C LYS A 56 3.57 12.86 8.73
N CYS A 57 4.59 13.59 8.29
CA CYS A 57 4.41 14.93 7.73
C CYS A 57 3.46 14.95 6.51
N LEU A 58 3.42 13.86 5.73
CA LEU A 58 2.61 13.76 4.53
C LEU A 58 1.18 13.25 4.79
N TYR A 59 1.01 12.29 5.70
CA TYR A 59 -0.22 11.50 5.79
C TYR A 59 -0.85 11.45 7.18
N GLU A 60 -0.30 12.15 8.20
CA GLU A 60 -0.88 12.19 9.55
C GLU A 60 -2.39 12.50 9.56
N PHE A 61 -2.83 13.38 8.66
CA PHE A 61 -4.24 13.78 8.55
C PHE A 61 -4.99 13.13 7.39
N ASP A 62 -4.29 12.49 6.45
CA ASP A 62 -4.86 11.96 5.19
C ASP A 62 -4.92 10.42 5.14
N THR A 63 -4.51 9.72 6.20
CA THR A 63 -4.72 8.27 6.32
C THR A 63 -6.22 7.90 6.26
N PRO A 64 -6.63 6.79 5.63
CA PRO A 64 -5.79 5.76 5.03
C PRO A 64 -5.28 6.10 3.62
N VAL A 65 -4.01 5.76 3.35
CA VAL A 65 -3.37 5.91 2.04
C VAL A 65 -2.72 4.58 1.65
N ILE A 66 -2.79 4.19 0.37
CA ILE A 66 -1.95 3.12 -0.16
C ILE A 66 -1.08 3.63 -1.30
N HIS A 67 0.15 3.14 -1.35
CA HIS A 67 0.99 3.21 -2.54
C HIS A 67 1.05 1.85 -3.20
N ILE A 68 1.06 1.84 -4.53
CA ILE A 68 1.19 0.66 -5.37
C ILE A 68 2.41 0.86 -6.25
N ASP A 69 3.39 -0.02 -6.06
CA ASP A 69 4.63 -0.03 -6.81
C ASP A 69 4.80 -1.38 -7.53
N LYS A 70 5.69 -1.43 -8.51
CA LYS A 70 6.13 -2.70 -9.11
C LYS A 70 6.87 -3.55 -8.08
N ALA A 71 6.66 -4.87 -8.10
CA ALA A 71 7.36 -5.75 -7.17
C ALA A 71 8.89 -5.65 -7.34
N GLY A 72 9.61 -5.65 -6.22
CA GLY A 72 11.07 -5.50 -6.20
C GLY A 72 11.58 -4.09 -6.48
N SER A 73 10.70 -3.10 -6.66
CA SER A 73 11.08 -1.69 -6.53
C SER A 73 11.63 -1.42 -5.12
N GLY A 74 12.57 -0.49 -4.98
CA GLY A 74 13.11 -0.05 -3.68
C GLY A 74 12.03 0.59 -2.80
N GLU A 75 12.38 1.36 -1.77
CA GLU A 75 11.38 2.01 -0.92
C GLU A 75 10.35 2.84 -1.72
N THR A 76 9.08 2.85 -1.28
CA THR A 76 8.03 3.60 -1.95
C THR A 76 8.30 5.10 -1.91
N THR A 77 7.80 5.84 -2.91
CA THR A 77 8.04 7.28 -3.03
C THR A 77 6.73 8.06 -3.08
N GLU A 78 6.80 9.38 -2.90
CA GLU A 78 5.61 10.25 -2.89
C GLU A 78 4.91 10.34 -4.26
N SER A 79 5.67 10.03 -5.32
CA SER A 79 5.24 10.00 -6.73
C SER A 79 4.70 8.64 -7.16
N SER A 80 4.75 7.63 -6.29
CA SER A 80 4.17 6.32 -6.56
C SER A 80 2.66 6.41 -6.77
N LEU A 81 2.11 5.45 -7.52
CA LEU A 81 0.66 5.36 -7.73
C LEU A 81 -0.03 5.20 -6.38
N LYS A 82 -0.97 6.09 -6.05
CA LYS A 82 -1.59 6.12 -4.72
C LYS A 82 -3.09 6.32 -4.73
N LEU A 83 -3.75 5.70 -3.75
CA LEU A 83 -5.16 5.95 -3.40
C LEU A 83 -5.23 6.49 -1.99
N MET A 84 -6.13 7.44 -1.77
CA MET A 84 -6.32 8.13 -0.50
C MET A 84 -7.80 8.14 -0.11
N HIS A 85 -8.08 8.18 1.19
CA HIS A 85 -9.40 8.30 1.82
C HIS A 85 -10.32 7.09 1.64
N ARG A 86 -10.75 6.79 0.41
CA ARG A 86 -11.70 5.72 0.12
C ARG A 86 -11.05 4.70 -0.81
N LEU A 87 -10.75 3.55 -0.23
CA LEU A 87 -10.23 2.42 -0.98
C LEU A 87 -11.38 1.51 -1.41
N LYS A 88 -11.42 1.18 -2.69
CA LYS A 88 -12.28 0.13 -3.23
C LYS A 88 -11.42 -0.90 -3.93
N GLU A 89 -11.82 -2.17 -3.87
CA GLU A 89 -11.07 -3.26 -4.49
C GLU A 89 -10.83 -3.05 -5.99
N GLU A 90 -11.83 -2.52 -6.70
CA GLU A 90 -11.76 -2.18 -8.13
C GLU A 90 -10.67 -1.16 -8.45
N ASP A 91 -10.55 -0.11 -7.62
CA ASP A 91 -9.57 0.96 -7.82
C ASP A 91 -8.15 0.47 -7.51
N VAL A 92 -8.00 -0.37 -6.46
CA VAL A 92 -6.71 -0.99 -6.12
C VAL A 92 -6.24 -1.89 -7.25
N MET A 93 -7.11 -2.78 -7.76
CA MET A 93 -6.76 -3.68 -8.86
C MET A 93 -6.37 -2.92 -10.14
N LYS A 94 -7.13 -1.87 -10.49
CA LYS A 94 -6.85 -1.04 -11.66
C LYS A 94 -5.47 -0.37 -11.59
N LEU A 95 -5.08 0.11 -10.40
CA LEU A 95 -3.74 0.70 -10.23
C LEU A 95 -2.63 -0.34 -10.19
N MET A 96 -2.90 -1.56 -9.71
CA MET A 96 -1.95 -2.68 -9.86
C MET A 96 -1.71 -2.98 -11.33
N ASP A 97 -2.75 -3.04 -12.17
CA ASP A 97 -2.60 -3.23 -13.61
C ASP A 97 -1.78 -2.10 -14.25
N GLN A 98 -2.00 -0.86 -13.82
CA GLN A 98 -1.21 0.28 -14.28
C GLN A 98 0.27 0.19 -13.86
N ALA A 99 0.55 -0.24 -12.63
CA ALA A 99 1.91 -0.41 -12.12
C ALA A 99 2.69 -1.54 -12.83
N GLU A 100 1.99 -2.60 -13.25
CA GLU A 100 2.59 -3.72 -13.99
C GLU A 100 2.85 -3.38 -15.45
N GLY A 101 1.96 -2.58 -16.06
CA GLY A 101 2.09 -2.12 -17.44
C GLY A 101 3.11 -0.98 -17.64
N SER A 102 3.55 -0.34 -16.56
CA SER A 102 4.58 0.72 -16.55
C SER A 102 6.02 0.23 -16.44
#